data_AF-A0ABD1QPH1-F1
#
_entry.id   AF-A0ABD1QPH1-F1
#
_cell.length_a   1.000
_cell.length_b   1.000
_cell.length_c   1.000
_cell.angle_alpha   90.00
_cell.angle_beta   90.00
_cell.angle_gamma   90.00
#
_symmetry.space_group_name_H-M   'P 1'
#
loop_
_entity.id
_entity.type
_entity.pdbx_description
1 polymer ?
#
loop_
_entity_poly.entity_id
_entity_poly.type
_entity_poly.pdbx_seq_one_letter_code
_entity_poly.pdbx_strand_id
1 'polypeptide(L)'
;MRRYTSAVPSNVVSSTGSVNDSFNQLNGTESDGESTGASSIKRPRTEANHALEEELREINERLIDTVVYISDEDVDPTAVAATAKGGEGTIVKCSFSAVALSPNLKSQYASAQMSPIQPLRLLVPNNYPNCSPILLDKFPVEVSKEYEDLSIKAKSRFSISLRTLSQPMSLREIARTWDICARAVISEYAQQSGGGCFSSKYGTWENCLSTA
;
A
#
# COMPACT_ATOMS: atom_id res chain seq x y z
N MET A 1 49.77 -5.36 -17.66
CA MET A 1 49.65 -4.05 -18.33
C MET A 1 48.88 -3.12 -17.38
N ARG A 2 49.60 -2.27 -16.63
CA ARG A 2 49.04 -1.36 -15.61
C ARG A 2 48.55 -0.07 -16.29
N ARG A 3 47.35 0.43 -15.95
CA ARG A 3 46.87 1.76 -16.36
C ARG A 3 46.68 2.64 -15.13
N TYR A 4 47.29 3.82 -15.22
CA TYR A 4 47.41 4.84 -14.19
C TYR A 4 46.10 5.61 -13.99
N THR A 5 45.85 5.97 -12.74
CA THR A 5 44.88 6.94 -12.25
C THR A 5 45.37 8.38 -12.46
N SER A 6 44.47 9.30 -12.79
CA SER A 6 44.66 10.76 -12.67
C SER A 6 43.32 11.42 -12.36
N ALA A 7 43.30 12.24 -11.30
CA ALA A 7 42.17 13.03 -10.84
C ALA A 7 42.62 14.49 -10.68
N VAL A 8 41.77 15.45 -11.04
CA VAL A 8 41.86 16.86 -10.60
C VAL A 8 40.43 17.44 -10.51
N PRO A 9 40.08 18.18 -9.43
CA PRO A 9 38.78 18.81 -9.22
C PRO A 9 38.78 20.29 -9.69
N SER A 10 37.61 20.80 -10.08
CA SER A 10 37.42 22.24 -10.34
C SER A 10 36.54 22.87 -9.25
N ASN A 11 37.17 23.73 -8.44
CA ASN A 11 36.52 24.72 -7.59
C ASN A 11 36.22 25.98 -8.42
N VAL A 12 35.00 26.49 -8.36
CA VAL A 12 34.72 27.91 -8.62
C VAL A 12 33.84 28.44 -7.49
N VAL A 13 34.42 29.40 -6.77
CA VAL A 13 33.81 30.27 -5.75
C VAL A 13 33.53 31.62 -6.40
N SER A 14 32.35 32.19 -6.10
CA SER A 14 32.01 33.63 -6.06
C SER A 14 30.76 33.70 -5.15
N SER A 15 30.73 34.21 -3.91
CA SER A 15 31.11 35.47 -3.26
C SER A 15 30.11 36.63 -3.43
N THR A 16 29.61 37.10 -2.27
CA THR A 16 28.83 38.34 -1.96
C THR A 16 27.43 38.45 -2.59
N GLY A 17 26.35 38.86 -1.93
CA GLY A 17 26.08 39.48 -0.63
C GLY A 17 24.88 40.41 -0.83
N SER A 18 23.86 40.39 0.03
CA SER A 18 23.04 41.58 0.36
C SER A 18 22.02 41.27 1.44
N VAL A 19 22.10 42.04 2.51
CA VAL A 19 21.13 42.17 3.59
C VAL A 19 20.08 43.19 3.13
N ASN A 20 18.80 42.96 3.43
CA ASN A 20 17.84 44.05 3.63
C ASN A 20 16.69 43.59 4.53
N ASP A 21 16.74 44.03 5.78
CA ASP A 21 15.59 44.20 6.67
C ASP A 21 14.87 45.50 6.28
N SER A 22 13.57 45.44 6.02
CA SER A 22 12.74 46.64 6.12
C SER A 22 11.37 46.28 6.68
N PHE A 23 11.28 46.36 8.01
CA PHE A 23 10.04 46.69 8.70
C PHE A 23 9.54 48.03 8.17
N ASN A 24 8.26 48.10 7.80
CA ASN A 24 7.48 49.32 7.93
C ASN A 24 6.03 48.93 8.25
N GLN A 25 5.68 49.16 9.51
CA GLN A 25 4.32 49.33 9.98
C GLN A 25 3.68 50.50 9.23
N LEU A 26 2.43 50.33 8.81
CA LEU A 26 1.49 51.44 8.65
C LEU A 26 0.11 50.94 9.05
N ASN A 27 -0.34 51.44 10.20
CA ASN A 27 -1.69 51.31 10.70
C ASN A 27 -2.68 52.08 9.82
N GLY A 28 -3.90 51.56 9.79
CA GLY A 28 -5.11 52.38 9.80
C GLY A 28 -5.80 52.52 8.45
N THR A 29 -6.88 51.78 8.25
CA THR A 29 -8.21 52.41 8.22
C THR A 29 -9.29 51.33 8.38
N GLU A 30 -10.23 51.64 9.26
CA GLU A 30 -11.51 50.99 9.44
C GLU A 30 -12.23 50.68 8.12
N SER A 31 -12.76 49.47 7.99
CA SER A 31 -13.88 49.20 7.09
C SER A 31 -14.82 48.26 7.81
N ASP A 32 -15.86 48.86 8.38
CA ASP A 32 -17.09 48.18 8.76
C ASP A 32 -17.65 47.47 7.52
N GLY A 33 -17.52 46.16 7.54
CA GLY A 33 -18.14 45.25 6.61
C GLY A 33 -18.63 44.07 7.41
N GLU A 34 -19.89 44.12 7.81
CA GLU A 34 -20.63 43.01 8.36
C GLU A 34 -20.47 41.79 7.45
N SER A 35 -19.58 40.88 7.84
CA SER A 35 -19.41 39.59 7.20
C SER A 35 -19.55 38.52 8.26
N THR A 36 -20.80 38.13 8.48
CA THR A 36 -21.15 36.83 9.03
C THR A 36 -20.72 35.76 8.02
N GLY A 37 -19.43 35.52 7.95
CA GLY A 37 -18.82 34.39 7.27
C GLY A 37 -18.21 33.50 8.32
N ALA A 38 -18.99 32.55 8.85
CA ALA A 38 -18.45 31.48 9.67
C ALA A 38 -17.37 30.76 8.85
N SER A 39 -16.11 31.06 9.16
CA SER A 39 -14.95 30.32 8.66
C SER A 39 -15.06 28.91 9.21
N SER A 40 -15.63 28.01 8.43
CA SER A 40 -15.60 26.58 8.69
C SER A 40 -14.14 26.14 8.58
N ILE A 41 -13.52 26.10 9.76
CA ILE A 41 -12.17 25.60 10.02
C ILE A 41 -12.03 24.24 9.32
N LYS A 42 -11.29 24.21 8.20
CA LYS A 42 -10.92 23.02 7.43
C LYS A 42 -9.97 22.06 8.17
N ARG A 43 -9.91 22.09 9.51
CA ARG A 43 -9.04 21.23 10.32
C ARG A 43 -9.36 19.72 10.29
N PRO A 44 -10.62 19.24 10.17
CA PRO A 44 -10.86 17.81 10.36
C PRO A 44 -10.29 16.94 9.22
N ARG A 45 -10.13 17.47 8.01
CA ARG A 45 -9.62 16.70 6.87
C ARG A 45 -8.12 16.41 6.96
N THR A 46 -7.33 17.38 7.46
CA THR A 46 -5.87 17.22 7.58
C THR A 46 -5.50 16.25 8.70
N GLU A 47 -6.21 16.29 9.81
CA GLU A 47 -5.97 15.40 10.96
C GLU A 47 -6.39 13.95 10.66
N ALA A 48 -7.53 13.74 9.99
CA ALA A 48 -7.97 12.41 9.57
C ALA A 48 -6.99 11.74 8.59
N ASN A 49 -6.39 12.52 7.70
CA ASN A 49 -5.35 12.02 6.79
C ASN A 49 -4.07 11.64 7.55
N HIS A 50 -3.65 12.43 8.53
CA HIS A 50 -2.47 12.09 9.35
C HIS A 50 -2.66 10.78 10.13
N ALA A 51 -3.83 10.56 10.72
CA ALA A 51 -4.12 9.31 11.43
C ALA A 51 -4.12 8.09 10.48
N LEU A 52 -4.65 8.26 9.27
CA LEU A 52 -4.60 7.21 8.24
C LEU A 52 -3.15 6.92 7.83
N GLU A 53 -2.35 7.94 7.54
CA GLU A 53 -0.93 7.79 7.18
C GLU A 53 -0.12 7.07 8.28
N GLU A 54 -0.39 7.36 9.54
CA GLU A 54 0.21 6.66 10.68
C GLU A 54 -0.18 5.19 10.73
N GLU A 55 -1.46 4.86 10.51
CA GLU A 55 -1.90 3.46 10.42
C GLU A 55 -1.20 2.73 9.26
N LEU A 56 -1.10 3.35 8.08
CA LEU A 56 -0.39 2.77 6.93
C LEU A 56 1.08 2.51 7.24
N ARG A 57 1.76 3.46 7.92
CA ARG A 57 3.14 3.30 8.37
C ARG A 57 3.27 2.08 9.28
N GLU A 58 2.43 1.96 10.30
CA GLU A 58 2.46 0.81 11.21
C GLU A 58 2.14 -0.53 10.54
N ILE A 59 1.33 -0.52 9.48
CA ILE A 59 1.07 -1.72 8.67
C ILE A 59 2.34 -2.10 7.90
N ASN A 60 2.98 -1.13 7.23
CA ASN A 60 4.18 -1.37 6.43
C ASN A 60 5.41 -1.75 7.28
N GLU A 61 5.48 -1.32 8.53
CA GLU A 61 6.52 -1.78 9.48
C GLU A 61 6.36 -3.25 9.87
N ARG A 62 5.16 -3.81 9.73
CA ARG A 62 4.84 -5.20 10.12
C ARG A 62 4.75 -6.16 8.94
N LEU A 63 4.39 -5.68 7.74
CA LEU A 63 4.26 -6.51 6.53
C LEU A 63 5.49 -6.33 5.63
N ILE A 64 6.18 -7.44 5.36
CA ILE A 64 7.39 -7.44 4.53
C ILE A 64 7.04 -7.54 3.05
N ASP A 65 6.15 -8.47 2.70
CA ASP A 65 5.83 -8.77 1.30
C ASP A 65 4.76 -7.84 0.73
N THR A 66 4.06 -7.07 1.58
CA THR A 66 2.94 -6.21 1.18
C THR A 66 3.20 -4.78 1.60
N VAL A 67 3.04 -3.84 0.66
CA VAL A 67 3.13 -2.40 0.90
C VAL A 67 1.76 -1.76 0.70
N VAL A 68 1.34 -0.96 1.68
CA VAL A 68 0.08 -0.23 1.69
C VAL A 68 0.37 1.26 1.50
N TYR A 69 -0.27 1.89 0.53
CA TYR A 69 -0.03 3.31 0.20
C TYR A 69 -1.30 3.99 -0.29
N ILE A 70 -1.37 5.31 -0.13
CA ILE A 70 -2.44 6.14 -0.68
C ILE A 70 -2.20 6.30 -2.18
N SER A 71 -3.25 6.09 -2.98
CA SER A 71 -3.19 6.27 -4.43
C SER A 71 -3.76 7.64 -4.80
N ASP A 72 -3.02 8.40 -5.61
CA ASP A 72 -3.48 9.66 -6.22
C ASP A 72 -4.50 9.43 -7.36
N GLU A 73 -5.08 8.24 -7.44
CA GLU A 73 -6.10 7.97 -8.46
C GLU A 73 -7.40 8.63 -8.03
N ASP A 74 -7.91 9.54 -8.87
CA ASP A 74 -9.28 10.02 -8.72
C ASP A 74 -10.24 8.84 -8.90
N VAL A 75 -11.16 8.69 -7.96
CA VAL A 75 -12.17 7.62 -8.04
C VAL A 75 -13.12 7.94 -9.18
N ASP A 76 -13.31 7.01 -10.12
CA ASP A 76 -14.40 7.12 -11.10
C ASP A 76 -15.71 7.29 -10.31
N PRO A 77 -16.40 8.44 -10.41
CA PRO A 77 -17.60 8.74 -9.64
C PRO A 77 -18.69 7.66 -9.81
N THR A 78 -18.69 6.99 -10.95
CA THR A 78 -19.63 5.94 -11.32
C THR A 78 -19.42 4.66 -10.50
N ALA A 79 -18.16 4.30 -10.20
CA ALA A 79 -17.83 3.12 -9.40
C ALA A 79 -18.07 3.33 -7.90
N VAL A 80 -17.87 4.56 -7.41
CA VAL A 80 -18.18 4.96 -6.03
C VAL A 80 -19.68 4.93 -5.78
N ALA A 81 -20.48 5.50 -6.68
CA ALA A 81 -21.94 5.54 -6.52
C ALA A 81 -22.60 4.14 -6.45
N ALA A 82 -22.00 3.14 -7.11
CA ALA A 82 -22.52 1.77 -7.11
C ALA A 82 -22.17 0.97 -5.84
N THR A 83 -21.10 1.33 -5.13
CA THR A 83 -20.55 0.54 -4.00
C THR A 83 -20.61 1.28 -2.66
N ALA A 84 -20.63 2.61 -2.67
CA ALA A 84 -20.65 3.45 -1.49
C ALA A 84 -21.99 4.18 -1.38
N LYS A 85 -22.81 3.78 -0.41
CA LYS A 85 -23.99 4.56 0.03
C LYS A 85 -23.61 5.88 0.71
N GLY A 86 -22.31 6.20 0.83
CA GLY A 86 -21.77 7.44 1.38
C GLY A 86 -20.52 7.82 0.60
N GLY A 87 -20.58 8.95 -0.10
CA GLY A 87 -19.52 9.43 -0.99
C GLY A 87 -18.26 9.91 -0.27
N GLU A 88 -17.26 10.19 -1.11
CA GLU A 88 -15.93 10.76 -0.81
C GLU A 88 -15.09 9.99 0.22
N GLY A 89 -13.84 9.69 -0.16
CA GLY A 89 -12.88 8.99 0.68
C GLY A 89 -11.53 8.87 -0.01
N THR A 90 -10.57 8.29 0.70
CA THR A 90 -9.18 8.14 0.23
C THR A 90 -8.99 6.76 -0.39
N ILE A 91 -8.43 6.68 -1.59
CA ILE A 91 -8.05 5.38 -2.17
C ILE A 91 -6.75 4.91 -1.53
N VAL A 92 -6.78 3.70 -0.99
CA VAL A 92 -5.61 2.98 -0.50
C VAL A 92 -5.42 1.73 -1.34
N LYS A 93 -4.16 1.43 -1.67
CA LYS A 93 -3.76 0.22 -2.38
C LYS A 93 -2.91 -0.66 -1.49
N CYS A 94 -3.18 -1.96 -1.50
CA CYS A 94 -2.31 -2.98 -0.92
C CYS A 94 -1.60 -3.74 -2.06
N SER A 95 -0.31 -3.46 -2.27
CA SER A 95 0.49 -4.08 -3.33
C SER A 95 1.40 -5.17 -2.77
N PHE A 96 1.37 -6.35 -3.38
CA PHE A 96 2.22 -7.47 -3.01
C PHE A 96 3.52 -7.43 -3.82
N SER A 97 4.64 -7.22 -3.15
CA SER A 97 5.98 -7.05 -3.74
C SER A 97 6.83 -8.32 -3.76
N ALA A 98 6.37 -9.39 -3.08
CA ALA A 98 6.98 -10.72 -3.15
C ALA A 98 8.51 -10.71 -2.89
N VAL A 99 8.95 -10.05 -1.81
CA VAL A 99 10.36 -9.72 -1.58
C VAL A 99 11.23 -10.98 -1.49
N ALA A 100 10.72 -12.03 -0.86
CA ALA A 100 11.40 -13.30 -0.64
C ALA A 100 11.55 -14.19 -1.90
N LEU A 101 11.03 -13.77 -3.05
CA LEU A 101 11.15 -14.57 -4.27
C LEU A 101 12.60 -14.67 -4.76
N SER A 102 12.97 -15.87 -5.21
CA SER A 102 14.26 -16.10 -5.86
C SER A 102 14.36 -15.28 -7.16
N PRO A 103 15.57 -14.89 -7.61
CA PRO A 103 15.74 -14.15 -8.86
C PRO A 103 15.10 -14.84 -10.07
N ASN A 104 15.12 -16.18 -10.09
CA ASN A 104 14.47 -16.96 -11.15
C ASN A 104 12.94 -16.79 -11.12
N LEU A 105 12.30 -16.92 -9.95
CA LEU A 105 10.85 -16.72 -9.85
C LEU A 105 10.46 -15.27 -10.13
N LYS A 106 11.26 -14.30 -9.68
CA LYS A 106 11.09 -12.87 -10.02
C LYS A 106 11.17 -12.65 -11.53
N SER A 107 12.08 -13.31 -12.23
CA SER A 107 12.18 -13.20 -13.69
C SER A 107 10.97 -13.79 -14.41
N GLN A 108 10.41 -14.91 -13.91
CA GLN A 108 9.16 -15.46 -14.44
C GLN A 108 7.97 -14.53 -14.17
N TYR A 109 7.92 -13.94 -12.96
CA TYR A 109 6.92 -12.96 -12.54
C TYR A 109 6.96 -11.66 -13.36
N ALA A 110 8.15 -11.28 -13.82
CA ALA A 110 8.36 -10.12 -14.68
C ALA A 110 8.23 -10.46 -16.19
N SER A 111 8.04 -11.74 -16.54
CA SER A 111 7.92 -12.20 -17.92
C SER A 111 6.45 -12.32 -18.35
N ALA A 112 6.21 -12.37 -19.66
CA ALA A 112 4.87 -12.57 -20.22
C ALA A 112 4.23 -13.94 -19.88
N GLN A 113 4.96 -14.86 -19.23
CA GLN A 113 4.42 -16.16 -18.80
C GLN A 113 3.55 -16.04 -17.55
N MET A 114 3.76 -15.04 -16.69
CA MET A 114 2.93 -14.85 -15.51
C MET A 114 2.78 -13.38 -15.15
N SER A 115 1.52 -12.94 -15.05
CA SER A 115 1.21 -11.57 -14.64
C SER A 115 1.41 -11.38 -13.13
N PRO A 116 2.03 -10.27 -12.70
CA PRO A 116 2.05 -9.87 -11.30
C PRO A 116 0.66 -9.79 -10.68
N ILE A 117 0.57 -10.10 -9.39
CA ILE A 117 -0.65 -9.94 -8.59
C ILE A 117 -1.00 -8.45 -8.57
N GLN A 118 -2.14 -8.11 -9.13
CA GLN A 118 -2.63 -6.74 -9.13
C GLN A 118 -2.92 -6.26 -7.69
N PRO A 119 -2.56 -5.00 -7.35
CA PRO A 119 -2.84 -4.45 -6.03
C PRO A 119 -4.33 -4.48 -5.69
N LEU A 120 -4.65 -4.75 -4.43
CA LEU A 120 -6.02 -4.61 -3.90
C LEU A 120 -6.34 -3.13 -3.74
N ARG A 121 -7.49 -2.69 -4.25
CA ARG A 121 -7.96 -1.29 -4.15
C ARG A 121 -9.08 -1.16 -3.11
N LEU A 122 -8.88 -0.23 -2.18
CA LEU A 122 -9.79 0.09 -1.08
C LEU A 122 -10.16 1.57 -1.11
N LEU A 123 -11.41 1.89 -0.85
CA LEU A 123 -11.85 3.23 -0.50
C LEU A 123 -11.99 3.31 1.01
N VAL A 124 -11.21 4.19 1.65
CA VAL A 124 -11.31 4.51 3.08
C VAL A 124 -12.28 5.69 3.22
N PRO A 125 -13.49 5.49 3.76
CA PRO A 125 -14.47 6.55 3.91
C PRO A 125 -14.06 7.58 4.97
N ASN A 126 -14.56 8.81 4.88
CA ASN A 126 -14.26 9.87 5.85
C ASN A 126 -14.72 9.57 7.28
N ASN A 127 -15.65 8.63 7.47
CA ASN A 127 -16.15 8.18 8.77
C ASN A 127 -15.40 6.95 9.33
N TYR A 128 -14.37 6.46 8.65
CA TYR A 128 -13.43 5.48 9.19
C TYR A 128 -12.77 6.02 10.49
N PRO A 129 -12.57 5.22 11.54
CA PRO A 129 -12.76 3.77 11.65
C PRO A 129 -14.17 3.32 12.08
N ASN A 130 -15.16 4.22 12.17
CA ASN A 130 -16.53 3.86 12.57
C ASN A 130 -17.27 3.01 11.53
N CYS A 131 -16.72 2.90 10.31
CA CYS A 131 -17.16 1.98 9.27
C CYS A 131 -15.96 1.29 8.63
N SER A 132 -16.21 0.14 8.01
CA SER A 132 -15.19 -0.62 7.27
C SER A 132 -14.75 0.09 5.98
N PRO A 133 -13.48 -0.04 5.57
CA PRO A 133 -13.05 0.27 4.21
C PRO A 133 -13.86 -0.51 3.17
N ILE A 134 -14.11 0.12 2.02
CA ILE A 134 -14.93 -0.43 0.93
C ILE A 134 -14.01 -1.02 -0.13
N LEU A 135 -14.30 -2.24 -0.57
CA LEU A 135 -13.56 -2.90 -1.64
C LEU A 135 -13.97 -2.34 -3.00
N LEU A 136 -13.00 -1.85 -3.78
CA LEU A 136 -13.25 -1.31 -5.11
C LEU A 136 -13.09 -2.36 -6.22
N ASP A 137 -12.40 -3.45 -5.93
CA ASP A 137 -12.16 -4.53 -6.90
C ASP A 137 -13.37 -5.45 -7.05
N LYS A 138 -13.64 -5.87 -8.29
CA LYS A 138 -14.60 -6.95 -8.57
C LYS A 138 -13.95 -8.28 -8.18
N PHE A 139 -14.64 -9.05 -7.34
CA PHE A 139 -14.22 -10.40 -6.97
C PHE A 139 -14.92 -11.43 -7.87
N PRO A 140 -14.18 -12.40 -8.44
CA PRO A 140 -14.78 -13.46 -9.22
C PRO A 140 -15.71 -14.31 -8.32
N VAL A 141 -16.91 -14.61 -8.82
CA VAL A 141 -17.94 -15.37 -8.10
C VAL A 141 -17.68 -16.88 -8.19
N GLU A 142 -17.14 -17.36 -9.32
CA GLU A 142 -16.71 -18.75 -9.52
C GLU A 142 -15.19 -18.90 -9.65
N VAL A 143 -14.67 -20.00 -9.09
CA VAL A 143 -13.31 -20.48 -9.31
C VAL A 143 -13.34 -21.43 -10.52
N SER A 144 -13.31 -20.90 -11.75
CA SER A 144 -13.07 -21.78 -12.91
C SER A 144 -11.62 -22.27 -12.88
N LYS A 145 -11.40 -23.52 -13.30
CA LYS A 145 -10.09 -24.19 -13.20
C LYS A 145 -9.03 -23.61 -14.14
N GLU A 146 -9.41 -22.77 -15.10
CA GLU A 146 -8.52 -22.27 -16.15
C GLU A 146 -7.65 -21.04 -15.82
N TYR A 147 -7.77 -20.38 -14.65
CA TYR A 147 -7.03 -19.14 -14.46
C TYR A 147 -5.63 -19.34 -13.87
N GLU A 148 -4.62 -19.32 -14.75
CA GLU A 148 -3.22 -19.07 -14.35
C GLU A 148 -2.97 -17.65 -13.84
N ASP A 149 -4.00 -16.80 -13.79
CA ASP A 149 -3.89 -15.47 -13.20
C ASP A 149 -3.85 -15.57 -11.67
N LEU A 150 -2.65 -15.35 -11.12
CA LEU A 150 -2.42 -15.26 -9.68
C LEU A 150 -3.28 -14.18 -9.01
N SER A 151 -3.61 -13.09 -9.70
CA SER A 151 -4.46 -12.02 -9.17
C SER A 151 -5.87 -12.54 -8.88
N ILE A 152 -6.44 -13.31 -9.80
CA ILE A 152 -7.77 -13.91 -9.67
C ILE A 152 -7.77 -14.92 -8.52
N LYS A 153 -6.75 -15.79 -8.44
CA LYS A 153 -6.58 -16.74 -7.33
C LYS A 153 -6.47 -16.01 -5.98
N ALA A 154 -5.65 -14.97 -5.90
CA ALA A 154 -5.45 -14.19 -4.67
C ALA A 154 -6.73 -13.48 -4.23
N LYS A 155 -7.40 -12.79 -5.15
CA LYS A 155 -8.67 -12.10 -4.91
C LYS A 155 -9.78 -13.06 -4.49
N SER A 156 -9.88 -14.23 -5.11
CA SER A 156 -10.86 -15.26 -4.74
C SER A 156 -10.65 -15.75 -3.30
N ARG A 157 -9.42 -16.12 -2.92
CA ARG A 157 -9.09 -16.54 -1.55
C ARG A 157 -9.32 -15.44 -0.52
N PHE A 158 -8.95 -14.22 -0.88
CA PHE A 158 -9.16 -13.05 -0.03
C PHE A 158 -10.65 -12.79 0.23
N SER A 159 -11.50 -12.84 -0.81
CA SER A 159 -12.96 -12.69 -0.68
C SER A 159 -13.57 -13.71 0.27
N ILE A 160 -13.12 -14.97 0.22
CA ILE A 160 -13.57 -16.01 1.15
C ILE A 160 -13.11 -15.67 2.58
N SER A 161 -11.84 -15.30 2.75
CA SER A 161 -11.23 -15.02 4.06
C SER A 161 -11.87 -13.81 4.75
N LEU A 162 -12.26 -12.78 3.99
CA LEU A 162 -12.94 -11.60 4.53
C LEU A 162 -14.26 -11.91 5.25
N ARG A 163 -14.97 -12.97 4.85
CA ARG A 163 -16.24 -13.37 5.51
C ARG A 163 -16.06 -13.79 6.96
N THR A 164 -14.83 -14.06 7.37
CA THR A 164 -14.49 -14.49 8.74
C THR A 164 -14.05 -13.33 9.64
N LEU A 165 -13.86 -12.13 9.09
CA LEU A 165 -13.45 -10.96 9.85
C LEU A 165 -14.64 -10.30 10.55
N SER A 166 -14.36 -9.69 11.71
CA SER A 166 -15.36 -8.96 12.50
C SER A 166 -15.62 -7.57 11.88
N GLN A 167 -16.84 -7.05 12.04
CA GLN A 167 -17.23 -5.73 11.55
C GLN A 167 -17.29 -4.70 12.71
N PRO A 168 -16.89 -3.43 12.49
CA PRO A 168 -16.23 -2.93 11.28
C PRO A 168 -14.79 -3.44 11.16
N MET A 169 -14.36 -3.76 9.93
CA MET A 169 -13.01 -4.23 9.64
C MET A 169 -12.03 -3.07 9.61
N SER A 170 -10.88 -3.23 10.25
CA SER A 170 -9.77 -2.27 10.14
C SER A 170 -8.98 -2.44 8.84
N LEU A 171 -8.28 -1.38 8.41
CA LEU A 171 -7.37 -1.45 7.27
C LEU A 171 -6.24 -2.45 7.54
N ARG A 172 -5.76 -2.52 8.78
CA ARG A 172 -4.77 -3.52 9.23
C ARG A 172 -5.22 -4.96 9.00
N GLU A 173 -6.43 -5.33 9.42
CA GLU A 173 -6.94 -6.70 9.27
C GLU A 173 -7.12 -7.06 7.80
N ILE A 174 -7.61 -6.12 6.99
CA ILE A 174 -7.75 -6.27 5.54
C ILE A 174 -6.39 -6.48 4.88
N ALA A 175 -5.41 -5.62 5.16
CA ALA A 175 -4.06 -5.71 4.59
C ALA A 175 -3.37 -7.02 4.98
N ARG A 176 -3.48 -7.44 6.23
CA ARG A 176 -2.94 -8.72 6.71
C ARG A 176 -3.60 -9.91 6.01
N THR A 177 -4.91 -9.87 5.82
CA THR A 177 -5.65 -10.94 5.13
C THR A 177 -5.25 -11.02 3.67
N TRP A 178 -5.12 -9.87 2.99
CA TRP A 178 -4.62 -9.79 1.62
C TRP A 178 -3.22 -10.39 1.49
N ASP A 179 -2.32 -10.00 2.37
CA ASP A 179 -0.94 -10.46 2.43
C ASP A 179 -0.85 -12.00 2.59
N ILE A 180 -1.62 -12.58 3.51
CA ILE A 180 -1.69 -14.03 3.72
C ILE A 180 -2.20 -14.74 2.46
N CYS A 181 -3.26 -14.24 1.84
CA CYS A 181 -3.83 -14.84 0.63
C CYS A 181 -2.87 -14.77 -0.56
N ALA A 182 -2.26 -13.61 -0.81
CA ALA A 182 -1.29 -13.43 -1.89
C ALA A 182 -0.07 -14.35 -1.69
N ARG A 183 0.48 -14.42 -0.47
CA ARG A 183 1.59 -15.32 -0.15
C ARG A 183 1.24 -16.79 -0.36
N ALA A 184 0.04 -17.22 0.03
CA ALA A 184 -0.42 -18.59 -0.15
C ALA A 184 -0.47 -18.96 -1.65
N VAL A 185 -1.02 -18.07 -2.49
CA VAL A 185 -1.10 -18.28 -3.95
C VAL A 185 0.30 -18.39 -4.56
N ILE A 186 1.22 -17.52 -4.17
CA ILE A 186 2.61 -17.58 -4.65
C ILE A 186 3.33 -18.85 -4.19
N SER A 187 3.10 -19.27 -2.95
CA SER A 187 3.70 -20.48 -2.40
C SER A 187 3.22 -21.73 -3.15
N GLU A 188 1.93 -21.80 -3.46
CA GLU A 188 1.36 -22.89 -4.24
C GLU A 188 1.88 -22.91 -5.67
N TYR A 189 1.96 -21.75 -6.32
CA TYR A 189 2.56 -21.65 -7.64
C TYR A 189 4.01 -22.15 -7.61
N ALA A 190 4.82 -21.66 -6.66
CA ALA A 190 6.21 -22.08 -6.52
C ALA A 190 6.33 -23.60 -6.32
N GLN A 191 5.45 -24.22 -5.53
CA GLN A 191 5.40 -25.68 -5.36
C GLN A 191 5.06 -26.42 -6.66
N GLN A 192 4.07 -25.93 -7.42
CA GLN A 192 3.66 -26.51 -8.71
C GLN A 192 4.78 -26.41 -9.76
N SER A 193 5.58 -25.35 -9.71
CA SER A 193 6.75 -25.15 -10.58
C SER A 193 8.00 -25.93 -10.15
N GLY A 194 7.87 -26.91 -9.24
CA GLY A 194 8.98 -27.75 -8.75
C GLY A 194 9.80 -27.11 -7.64
N GLY A 195 9.35 -25.98 -7.10
CA GLY A 195 9.86 -25.40 -5.86
C GLY A 195 9.36 -26.14 -4.62
N GLY A 196 9.84 -25.71 -3.45
CA GLY A 196 9.49 -26.33 -2.17
C GLY A 196 10.21 -25.63 -1.03
N CYS A 197 9.92 -26.04 0.20
CA CYS A 197 10.67 -25.56 1.36
C CYS A 197 11.95 -26.38 1.53
N PHE A 198 12.87 -25.88 2.37
CA PHE A 198 14.06 -26.63 2.76
C PHE A 198 13.67 -28.03 3.26
N SER A 199 12.64 -28.13 4.09
CA SER A 199 12.19 -29.39 4.66
C SER A 199 11.55 -30.35 3.66
N SER A 200 10.92 -29.87 2.59
CA SER A 200 10.40 -30.76 1.55
C SER A 200 11.51 -31.44 0.75
N LYS A 201 12.71 -30.84 0.69
CA LYS A 201 13.85 -31.40 -0.02
C LYS A 201 14.82 -32.17 0.87
N TYR A 202 15.02 -31.72 2.12
CA TYR A 202 16.06 -32.22 3.01
C TYR A 202 15.55 -32.82 4.32
N GLY A 203 14.22 -32.83 4.54
CA GLY A 203 13.62 -33.33 5.78
C GLY A 203 13.46 -32.25 6.86
N THR A 204 12.70 -32.57 7.91
CA THR A 204 12.46 -31.66 9.03
C THR A 204 13.63 -31.68 10.00
N TRP A 205 13.95 -30.54 10.61
CA TRP A 205 14.95 -30.47 11.67
C TRP A 205 14.53 -31.35 12.86
N GLU A 206 15.44 -32.17 13.34
CA GLU A 206 15.23 -33.02 14.51
C GLU A 206 15.28 -32.19 15.79
N ASN A 207 14.32 -32.41 16.69
CA ASN A 207 14.29 -31.71 17.97
C ASN A 207 15.31 -32.33 18.93
N CYS A 208 16.45 -31.66 19.11
CA CYS A 208 17.56 -32.14 19.93
C CYS A 208 17.22 -32.31 21.42
N LEU A 209 16.04 -31.86 21.87
CA LEU A 209 15.57 -31.97 23.25
C LEU A 209 14.84 -33.29 23.56
N SER A 210 14.56 -34.13 22.56
CA SER A 210 13.81 -35.39 22.73
C SER A 210 14.69 -36.63 22.92
N THR A 211 16.00 -36.46 23.14
CA THR A 211 16.91 -37.56 23.46
C THR A 211 17.43 -37.38 24.89
N ALA A 212 16.70 -37.93 25.85
CA ALA A 212 17.14 -38.15 27.23
C ALA A 212 16.74 -39.57 27.65
#